data_AF-A0A5D0H8M6-F1
#
_entry.id   AF-A0A5D0H8M6-F1
#
_cell.length_a   1.000
_cell.length_b   1.000
_cell.length_c   1.000
_cell.angle_alpha   90.00
_cell.angle_beta   90.00
_cell.angle_gamma   90.00
#
_symmetry.space_group_name_H-M   'P 1'
#
loop_
_entity.id
_entity.type
_entity.pdbx_description
1 polymer ?
#
loop_
_entity_poly.entity_id
_entity_poly.type
_entity_poly.pdbx_seq_one_letter_code
_entity_poly.pdbx_strand_id
1 'polypeptide(L)'
;MWSFILNKRELLLYLFIIINLILSPMKKIYLLLITVLSVYVVNAQVCPDKGFVSGNSIIFLYKPGISLCVNRPSTIRVEGSTYAHNQATCTDETSTYDLNPGGTPVADPNSFTADFGGGLNCTYNSNTLPIEEIDLINKASLTLYPNPLTKADKELRLNLAIRTNAKIIIVDVNGKTVLTSDMVETNSKKIDVSSLTSGVYLLTLKTEASAFSRKFVVASN
;
A
#
# COMPACT_ATOMS: atom_id res chain seq x y z
N MET A 1 -30.36 34.36 -4.51
CA MET A 1 -29.03 33.70 -4.44
C MET A 1 -29.17 32.32 -5.06
N TRP A 2 -29.05 32.21 -6.39
CA TRP A 2 -29.19 30.94 -7.12
C TRP A 2 -27.79 30.39 -7.41
N SER A 3 -27.47 29.22 -6.85
CA SER A 3 -26.22 28.51 -7.08
C SER A 3 -26.33 27.72 -8.39
N PHE A 4 -25.61 28.15 -9.43
CA PHE A 4 -25.42 27.35 -10.64
C PHE A 4 -24.31 26.32 -10.37
N ILE A 5 -24.72 25.10 -10.03
CA ILE A 5 -23.83 23.92 -10.08
C ILE A 5 -23.72 23.52 -11.55
N LEU A 6 -22.74 24.08 -12.26
CA LEU A 6 -22.39 23.62 -13.60
C LEU A 6 -21.68 22.27 -13.51
N ASN A 7 -22.25 21.27 -14.16
CA ASN A 7 -21.68 19.94 -14.29
C ASN A 7 -20.32 20.01 -15.02
N LYS A 8 -19.34 19.19 -14.62
CA LYS A 8 -17.95 19.16 -15.15
C LYS A 8 -17.88 19.11 -16.69
N ARG A 9 -18.91 18.53 -17.32
CA ARG A 9 -19.07 18.40 -18.77
C ARG A 9 -19.47 19.71 -19.47
N GLU A 10 -20.29 20.54 -18.80
CA GLU A 10 -20.67 21.88 -19.28
C GLU A 10 -19.49 22.85 -19.18
N LEU A 11 -18.72 22.79 -18.08
CA LEU A 11 -17.53 23.63 -17.91
C LEU A 11 -16.48 23.38 -19.01
N LEU A 12 -16.31 22.13 -19.43
CA LEU A 12 -15.41 21.73 -20.52
C LEU A 12 -15.87 22.28 -21.88
N LEU A 13 -17.18 22.28 -22.15
CA LEU A 13 -17.75 22.85 -23.38
C LEU A 13 -17.55 24.36 -23.45
N TYR A 14 -17.78 25.08 -22.35
CA TYR A 14 -17.53 26.53 -22.29
C TYR A 14 -16.05 26.88 -22.47
N LEU A 15 -15.15 26.12 -21.85
CA LEU A 15 -13.71 26.29 -22.03
C LEU A 15 -13.30 26.06 -23.50
N PHE A 16 -13.87 25.05 -24.16
CA PHE A 16 -13.62 24.73 -25.56
C PHE A 16 -14.11 25.82 -26.52
N ILE A 17 -15.25 26.46 -26.23
CA ILE A 17 -15.81 27.58 -27.02
C ILE A 17 -14.93 28.83 -26.85
N ILE A 18 -14.53 29.16 -25.63
CA ILE A 18 -13.67 30.33 -25.33
C ILE A 18 -12.29 30.19 -26.00
N ILE A 19 -11.68 29.01 -25.94
CA ILE A 19 -10.41 28.70 -26.61
C ILE A 19 -10.54 28.86 -28.14
N ASN A 20 -11.70 28.51 -28.71
CA ASN A 20 -11.94 28.62 -30.14
C ASN A 20 -12.11 30.05 -30.65
N LEU A 21 -12.64 30.95 -29.81
CA LEU A 21 -12.90 32.36 -30.13
C LEU A 21 -11.66 33.27 -30.03
N ILE A 22 -10.65 32.90 -29.22
CA ILE A 22 -9.57 33.82 -28.82
C ILE A 22 -8.21 33.49 -29.44
N LEU A 23 -7.95 32.23 -29.83
CA LEU A 23 -6.62 31.80 -30.25
C LEU A 23 -6.47 31.74 -31.78
N SER A 24 -5.42 32.38 -32.30
CA SER A 24 -4.95 32.21 -33.69
C SER A 24 -4.64 30.73 -34.00
N PRO A 25 -4.78 30.26 -35.25
CA PRO A 25 -4.64 28.84 -35.61
C PRO A 25 -3.32 28.20 -35.13
N MET A 26 -2.21 28.93 -35.15
CA MET A 26 -0.92 28.44 -34.62
C MET A 26 -0.96 28.19 -33.11
N LYS A 27 -1.62 29.05 -32.32
CA LYS A 27 -1.74 28.89 -30.85
C LYS A 27 -2.64 27.71 -30.46
N LYS A 28 -3.63 27.36 -31.31
CA LYS A 28 -4.45 26.15 -31.12
C LYS A 28 -3.62 24.88 -31.33
N ILE A 29 -2.70 24.88 -32.30
CA ILE A 29 -1.77 23.76 -32.54
C ILE A 29 -0.80 23.60 -31.36
N TYR A 30 -0.25 24.69 -30.82
CA TYR A 30 0.60 24.62 -29.62
C TYR A 30 -0.18 24.12 -28.39
N LEU A 31 -1.40 24.59 -28.17
CA LEU A 31 -2.24 24.10 -27.07
C LEU A 31 -2.56 22.62 -27.25
N LEU A 32 -2.90 22.17 -28.47
CA LEU A 32 -3.14 20.77 -28.78
C LEU A 32 -1.87 19.93 -28.52
N LEU A 33 -0.71 20.37 -29.01
CA LEU A 33 0.57 19.72 -28.76
C LEU A 33 0.91 19.63 -27.27
N ILE A 34 0.68 20.70 -26.50
CA ILE A 34 0.90 20.71 -25.04
C ILE A 34 -0.06 19.76 -24.34
N THR A 35 -1.34 19.74 -24.71
CA THR A 35 -2.31 18.80 -24.13
C THR A 35 -1.95 17.36 -24.47
N VAL A 36 -1.59 17.07 -25.72
CA VAL A 36 -1.18 15.75 -26.16
C VAL A 36 0.10 15.30 -25.43
N LEU A 37 1.13 16.15 -25.34
CA LEU A 37 2.34 15.87 -24.55
C LEU A 37 2.00 15.59 -23.08
N SER A 38 1.15 16.42 -22.47
CA SER A 38 0.77 16.26 -21.07
C SER A 38 0.02 14.94 -20.82
N VAL A 39 -0.84 14.49 -21.76
CA VAL A 39 -1.57 13.22 -21.63
C VAL A 39 -0.61 12.01 -21.75
N TYR A 40 0.45 12.12 -22.55
CA TYR A 40 1.45 11.05 -22.67
C TYR A 40 2.28 10.86 -21.39
N VAL A 41 2.74 11.93 -20.73
CA VAL A 41 3.53 11.78 -19.48
C VAL A 41 2.73 11.26 -18.29
N VAL A 42 1.41 11.47 -18.23
CA VAL A 42 0.59 11.01 -17.08
C VAL A 42 0.49 9.48 -16.99
N ASN A 43 0.77 8.76 -18.08
CA ASN A 43 0.60 7.30 -18.16
C ASN A 43 1.92 6.52 -18.22
N ALA A 44 3.07 7.17 -18.07
CA ALA A 44 4.35 6.48 -18.02
C ALA A 44 4.49 5.76 -16.67
N GLN A 45 4.27 4.44 -16.66
CA GLN A 45 4.62 3.61 -15.51
C GLN A 45 6.14 3.50 -15.38
N VAL A 46 6.61 3.34 -14.15
CA VAL A 46 8.04 3.19 -13.83
C VAL A 46 8.25 1.89 -13.09
N CYS A 47 9.41 1.26 -13.31
CA CYS A 47 9.79 0.10 -12.54
C CYS A 47 9.97 0.51 -11.07
N PRO A 48 9.34 -0.23 -10.13
CA PRO A 48 9.75 -0.18 -8.73
C PRO A 48 11.25 -0.42 -8.57
N ASP A 49 11.83 0.12 -7.51
CA ASP A 49 13.25 -0.03 -7.23
C ASP A 49 13.62 -1.47 -6.91
N LYS A 50 12.75 -2.13 -6.14
CA LYS A 50 12.99 -3.47 -5.62
C LYS A 50 11.68 -4.26 -5.59
N GLY A 51 11.80 -5.58 -5.69
CA GLY A 51 10.67 -6.51 -5.69
C GLY A 51 11.07 -7.80 -4.99
N PHE A 52 10.18 -8.33 -4.15
CA PHE A 52 10.43 -9.53 -3.34
C PHE A 52 9.19 -10.39 -3.26
N VAL A 53 9.37 -11.71 -3.28
CA VAL A 53 8.27 -12.68 -3.14
C VAL A 53 8.11 -13.04 -1.66
N SER A 54 6.88 -12.93 -1.15
CA SER A 54 6.49 -13.37 0.19
C SER A 54 5.28 -14.30 0.10
N GLY A 55 5.55 -15.61 0.10
CA GLY A 55 4.54 -16.64 -0.12
C GLY A 55 3.86 -16.48 -1.48
N ASN A 56 2.54 -16.23 -1.47
CA ASN A 56 1.74 -16.02 -2.68
C ASN A 56 1.63 -14.54 -3.09
N SER A 57 2.43 -13.66 -2.48
CA SER A 57 2.36 -12.21 -2.73
C SER A 57 3.70 -11.70 -3.19
N ILE A 58 3.70 -10.62 -3.95
CA ILE A 58 4.91 -9.92 -4.38
C ILE A 58 4.84 -8.49 -3.87
N ILE A 59 5.90 -8.07 -3.18
CA ILE A 59 6.00 -6.76 -2.55
C ILE A 59 7.02 -5.94 -3.32
N PHE A 60 6.62 -4.76 -3.78
CA PHE A 60 7.47 -3.82 -4.48
C PHE A 60 7.72 -2.58 -3.64
N LEU A 61 8.97 -2.10 -3.67
CA LEU A 61 9.41 -0.87 -3.05
C LEU A 61 9.61 0.21 -4.11
N TYR A 62 9.11 1.40 -3.81
CA TYR A 62 9.19 2.59 -4.67
C TYR A 62 10.04 3.65 -3.98
N LYS A 63 10.80 4.43 -4.77
CA LYS A 63 11.39 5.66 -4.25
C LYS A 63 10.28 6.61 -3.78
N PRO A 64 10.49 7.28 -2.64
CA PRO A 64 9.59 8.34 -2.19
C PRO A 64 9.37 9.39 -3.29
N GLY A 65 8.10 9.77 -3.51
CA GLY A 65 7.73 10.85 -4.42
C GLY A 65 7.73 10.51 -5.91
N ILE A 66 7.99 9.26 -6.32
CA ILE A 66 8.01 8.89 -7.74
C ILE A 66 6.64 8.40 -8.25
N SER A 67 5.89 7.64 -7.44
CA SER A 67 4.57 7.12 -7.86
C SER A 67 3.62 6.99 -6.68
N LEU A 68 2.43 7.56 -6.83
CA LEU A 68 1.34 7.43 -5.86
C LEU A 68 0.69 6.06 -6.00
N CYS A 69 0.30 5.47 -4.87
CA CYS A 69 -0.38 4.18 -4.81
C CYS A 69 -1.55 4.05 -5.81
N VAL A 70 -2.37 5.09 -5.92
CA VAL A 70 -3.58 5.13 -6.78
C VAL A 70 -3.28 5.07 -8.28
N ASN A 71 -2.06 5.40 -8.68
CA ASN A 71 -1.63 5.39 -10.08
C ASN A 71 -0.93 4.09 -10.47
N ARG A 72 -0.69 3.20 -9.50
CA ARG A 72 -0.06 1.91 -9.74
C ARG A 72 -1.07 0.94 -10.36
N PRO A 73 -0.62 0.05 -11.26
CA PRO A 73 -1.52 -0.87 -11.93
C PRO A 73 -2.29 -1.73 -10.93
N SER A 74 -3.57 -1.98 -11.23
CA SER A 74 -4.45 -2.82 -10.40
C SER A 74 -4.10 -4.30 -10.49
N THR A 75 -3.40 -4.72 -11.55
CA THR A 75 -2.87 -6.07 -11.72
C THR A 75 -1.50 -6.03 -12.40
N ILE A 76 -0.69 -7.04 -12.11
CA ILE A 76 0.58 -7.30 -12.81
C ILE A 76 0.63 -8.75 -13.27
N ARG A 77 1.55 -9.07 -14.18
CA ARG A 77 1.81 -10.45 -14.60
C ARG A 77 3.23 -10.86 -14.27
N VAL A 78 3.40 -12.06 -13.71
CA VAL A 78 4.70 -12.66 -13.40
C VAL A 78 4.64 -14.12 -13.81
N GLU A 79 5.56 -14.57 -14.66
CA GLU A 79 5.65 -15.97 -15.13
C GLU A 79 4.32 -16.55 -15.67
N GLY A 80 3.51 -15.70 -16.32
CA GLY A 80 2.21 -16.09 -16.87
C GLY A 80 1.04 -15.99 -15.90
N SER A 81 1.29 -15.95 -14.59
CA SER A 81 0.28 -15.72 -13.54
C SER A 81 -0.09 -14.25 -13.41
N THR A 82 -1.32 -13.97 -12.98
CA THR A 82 -1.80 -12.62 -12.66
C THR A 82 -1.84 -12.41 -11.16
N TYR A 83 -1.33 -11.26 -10.71
CA TYR A 83 -1.40 -10.84 -9.32
C TYR A 83 -2.22 -9.55 -9.22
N ALA A 84 -3.09 -9.46 -8.22
CA ALA A 84 -3.97 -8.32 -7.98
C ALA A 84 -3.42 -7.40 -6.89
N HIS A 85 -3.52 -6.10 -7.10
CA HIS A 85 -3.01 -5.09 -6.19
C HIS A 85 -3.82 -5.09 -4.87
N ASN A 86 -3.13 -5.34 -3.76
CA ASN A 86 -3.68 -5.26 -2.43
C ASN A 86 -3.64 -3.81 -1.92
N GLN A 87 -4.72 -3.08 -2.17
CA GLN A 87 -4.84 -1.68 -1.78
C GLN A 87 -4.75 -1.45 -0.26
N ALA A 88 -5.07 -2.45 0.57
CA ALA A 88 -5.03 -2.31 2.03
C ALA A 88 -3.60 -2.19 2.59
N THR A 89 -2.60 -2.65 1.83
CA THR A 89 -1.18 -2.61 2.22
C THR A 89 -0.35 -1.62 1.39
N CYS A 90 -1.02 -0.86 0.53
CA CYS A 90 -0.37 0.06 -0.38
C CYS A 90 -0.07 1.39 0.30
N THR A 91 1.16 1.86 0.15
CA THR A 91 1.66 3.15 0.66
C THR A 91 2.40 3.89 -0.45
N ASP A 92 2.87 5.10 -0.18
CA ASP A 92 3.69 5.85 -1.14
C ASP A 92 5.03 5.17 -1.45
N GLU A 93 5.48 4.25 -0.59
CA GLU A 93 6.76 3.56 -0.72
C GLU A 93 6.61 2.05 -1.01
N THR A 94 5.43 1.47 -0.79
CA THR A 94 5.20 0.02 -0.92
C THR A 94 3.93 -0.33 -1.68
N SER A 95 3.97 -1.40 -2.48
CA SER A 95 2.77 -2.06 -3.01
C SER A 95 2.89 -3.57 -2.88
N THR A 96 1.80 -4.22 -2.50
CA THR A 96 1.72 -5.69 -2.47
C THR A 96 0.75 -6.16 -3.54
N TYR A 97 1.12 -7.20 -4.26
CA TYR A 97 0.30 -7.85 -5.26
C TYR A 97 0.09 -9.31 -4.88
N ASP A 98 -1.15 -9.73 -4.68
CA ASP A 98 -1.51 -11.07 -4.24
C ASP A 98 -1.84 -11.95 -5.45
N LEU A 99 -1.37 -13.20 -5.46
CA LEU A 99 -1.63 -14.14 -6.54
C LEU A 99 -3.13 -14.41 -6.69
N ASN A 100 -3.65 -14.27 -7.90
CA ASN A 100 -5.04 -14.62 -8.17
C ASN A 100 -5.27 -16.13 -8.01
N PRO A 101 -6.46 -16.55 -7.54
CA PRO A 101 -6.81 -17.96 -7.44
C PRO A 101 -6.59 -18.71 -8.76
N GLY A 102 -5.93 -19.87 -8.68
CA GLY A 102 -5.61 -20.70 -9.85
C GLY A 102 -4.32 -20.33 -10.59
N GLY A 103 -3.62 -19.27 -10.18
CA GLY A 103 -2.28 -18.98 -10.68
C GLY A 103 -1.20 -19.87 -10.07
N THR A 104 -0.04 -19.91 -10.72
CA THR A 104 1.19 -20.51 -10.20
C THR A 104 2.04 -19.46 -9.47
N PRO A 105 2.49 -19.71 -8.23
CA PRO A 105 3.46 -18.85 -7.55
C PRO A 105 4.76 -18.71 -8.36
N VAL A 106 5.51 -17.64 -8.09
CA VAL A 106 6.83 -17.42 -8.70
C VAL A 106 7.74 -18.61 -8.40
N ALA A 107 8.35 -19.17 -9.44
CA ALA A 107 9.19 -20.37 -9.35
C ALA A 107 10.52 -20.09 -8.62
N ASP A 108 11.18 -18.98 -8.95
CA ASP A 108 12.38 -18.50 -8.24
C ASP A 108 12.11 -17.16 -7.53
N PRO A 109 11.88 -17.18 -6.20
CA PRO A 109 11.70 -15.97 -5.41
C PRO A 109 12.83 -14.94 -5.51
N ASN A 110 14.03 -15.35 -5.92
CA ASN A 110 15.21 -14.50 -6.00
C ASN A 110 15.43 -13.90 -7.40
N SER A 111 14.73 -14.42 -8.42
CA SER A 111 14.90 -14.00 -9.81
C SER A 111 13.59 -14.12 -10.57
N PHE A 112 12.90 -12.99 -10.78
CA PHE A 112 11.64 -12.96 -11.53
C PHE A 112 11.50 -11.69 -12.37
N THR A 113 10.64 -11.74 -13.39
CA THR A 113 10.29 -10.57 -14.22
C THR A 113 8.81 -10.28 -14.08
N ALA A 114 8.48 -9.05 -13.69
CA ALA A 114 7.11 -8.57 -13.57
C ALA A 114 6.77 -7.61 -14.71
N ASP A 115 5.66 -7.89 -15.38
CA ASP A 115 5.01 -7.05 -16.37
C ASP A 115 3.95 -6.18 -15.67
N PHE A 116 4.18 -4.86 -15.66
CA PHE A 116 3.30 -3.88 -15.05
C PHE A 116 2.22 -3.36 -16.03
N GLY A 117 2.25 -3.82 -17.28
CA GLY A 117 1.43 -3.34 -18.38
C GLY A 117 2.15 -2.29 -19.23
N GLY A 118 1.55 -1.93 -20.36
CA GLY A 118 2.11 -0.90 -21.26
C GLY A 118 3.47 -1.26 -21.88
N GLY A 119 3.86 -2.54 -21.87
CA GLY A 119 5.16 -3.00 -22.34
C GLY A 119 6.30 -2.84 -21.32
N LEU A 120 5.99 -2.48 -20.08
CA LEU A 120 6.97 -2.30 -19.01
C LEU A 120 7.23 -3.62 -18.28
N ASN A 121 8.36 -4.25 -18.62
CA ASN A 121 8.85 -5.46 -17.95
C ASN A 121 10.04 -5.11 -17.04
N CYS A 122 9.93 -5.44 -15.76
CA CYS A 122 10.96 -5.17 -14.75
C CYS A 122 11.50 -6.48 -14.19
N THR A 123 12.80 -6.71 -14.31
CA THR A 123 13.48 -7.90 -13.78
C THR A 123 14.10 -7.61 -12.42
N TYR A 124 13.84 -8.48 -11.45
CA TYR A 124 14.35 -8.36 -10.08
C TYR A 124 15.22 -9.56 -9.76
N ASN A 125 16.49 -9.27 -9.47
CA ASN A 125 17.46 -10.24 -8.98
C ASN A 125 17.81 -9.82 -7.55
N SER A 126 17.29 -10.51 -6.54
CA SER A 126 17.52 -10.16 -5.15
C SER A 126 18.24 -11.28 -4.41
N ASN A 127 19.32 -10.93 -3.72
CA ASN A 127 20.07 -11.86 -2.86
C ASN A 127 19.92 -11.52 -1.37
N THR A 128 19.52 -10.29 -1.00
CA THR A 128 19.40 -9.83 0.40
C THR A 128 18.49 -8.61 0.54
N LEU A 129 17.66 -8.57 1.59
CA LEU A 129 16.79 -7.44 1.95
C LEU A 129 17.30 -6.75 3.23
N PRO A 130 17.64 -5.44 3.21
CA PRO A 130 18.04 -4.68 4.40
C PRO A 130 16.94 -4.62 5.48
N ILE A 131 17.34 -4.48 6.74
CA ILE A 131 16.42 -4.48 7.88
C ILE A 131 15.45 -3.28 7.86
N GLU A 132 15.90 -2.13 7.35
CA GLU A 132 15.06 -0.94 7.21
C GLU A 132 13.92 -1.17 6.21
N GLU A 133 14.18 -1.96 5.16
CA GLU A 133 13.18 -2.31 4.15
C GLU A 133 12.19 -3.36 4.69
N ILE A 134 12.67 -4.31 5.51
CA ILE A 134 11.80 -5.24 6.24
C ILE A 134 10.81 -4.45 7.12
N ASP A 135 11.31 -3.46 7.86
CA ASP A 135 10.49 -2.64 8.75
C ASP A 135 9.47 -1.79 7.99
N LEU A 136 9.86 -1.21 6.85
CA LEU A 136 8.96 -0.47 5.97
C LEU A 136 7.81 -1.37 5.48
N ILE A 137 8.13 -2.58 5.02
CA ILE A 137 7.16 -3.57 4.55
C ILE A 137 6.23 -4.01 5.69
N ASN A 138 6.79 -4.29 6.87
CA ASN A 138 6.02 -4.73 8.03
C ASN A 138 5.11 -3.62 8.59
N LYS A 139 5.56 -2.36 8.54
CA LYS A 139 4.73 -1.20 8.88
C LYS A 139 3.52 -1.05 7.95
N ALA A 140 3.70 -1.29 6.64
CA ALA A 140 2.63 -1.23 5.66
C ALA A 140 1.64 -2.40 5.79
N SER A 141 2.14 -3.60 6.10
CA SER A 141 1.36 -4.84 6.19
C SER A 141 0.79 -5.15 7.58
N LEU A 142 1.15 -4.40 8.62
CA LEU A 142 0.67 -4.63 9.98
C LEU A 142 -0.86 -4.55 10.06
N THR A 143 -1.46 -5.70 10.34
CA THR A 143 -2.90 -5.87 10.55
C THR A 143 -3.18 -6.40 11.95
N LEU A 144 -4.27 -5.92 12.55
CA LEU A 144 -4.75 -6.29 13.88
C LEU A 144 -6.21 -6.74 13.77
N TYR A 145 -6.52 -7.96 14.23
CA TYR A 145 -7.87 -8.53 14.10
C TYR A 145 -8.27 -9.42 15.30
N PRO A 146 -9.56 -9.43 15.69
CA PRO A 146 -10.59 -8.52 15.23
C PRO A 146 -10.34 -7.09 15.74
N ASN A 147 -10.87 -6.10 15.03
CA ASN A 147 -10.86 -4.70 15.46
C ASN A 147 -12.12 -4.02 14.91
N PRO A 148 -13.09 -3.61 15.74
CA PRO A 148 -13.05 -3.63 17.21
C PRO A 148 -13.05 -5.05 17.81
N LEU A 149 -12.46 -5.19 19.01
CA LEU A 149 -12.62 -6.34 19.90
C LEU A 149 -13.90 -6.18 20.71
N THR A 150 -14.62 -7.26 20.93
CA THR A 150 -15.72 -7.35 21.91
C THR A 150 -15.21 -7.93 23.23
N LYS A 151 -15.99 -7.83 24.31
CA LYS A 151 -15.63 -8.48 25.59
C LYS A 151 -15.56 -10.02 25.51
N ALA A 152 -16.13 -10.63 24.47
CA ALA A 152 -16.04 -12.07 24.24
C ALA A 152 -14.69 -12.45 23.58
N ASP A 153 -14.03 -11.51 22.91
CA ASP A 153 -12.75 -11.75 22.24
C ASP A 153 -11.62 -11.75 23.28
N LYS A 154 -11.00 -12.91 23.46
CA LYS A 154 -9.86 -13.09 24.37
C LYS A 154 -8.52 -12.88 23.69
N GLU A 155 -8.48 -12.92 22.36
CA GLU A 155 -7.25 -12.88 21.57
C GLU A 155 -7.29 -11.75 20.54
N LEU A 156 -6.26 -10.91 20.54
CA LEU A 156 -5.94 -10.04 19.42
C LEU A 156 -4.88 -10.72 18.55
N ARG A 157 -5.12 -10.76 17.24
CA ARG A 157 -4.23 -11.39 16.28
C ARG A 157 -3.53 -10.31 15.47
N LEU A 158 -2.21 -10.45 15.39
CA LEU A 158 -1.31 -9.54 14.70
C LEU A 158 -0.66 -10.31 13.56
N ASN A 159 -0.72 -9.76 12.35
CA ASN A 159 0.00 -10.29 11.18
C ASN A 159 0.89 -9.22 10.53
N LEU A 160 2.00 -9.70 9.98
CA LEU A 160 3.03 -8.98 9.22
C LEU A 160 3.28 -9.72 7.90
N ALA A 161 3.85 -9.03 6.91
CA ALA A 161 4.25 -9.65 5.65
C ALA A 161 5.54 -10.48 5.77
N ILE A 162 6.50 -10.03 6.58
CA ILE A 162 7.82 -10.66 6.73
C ILE A 162 8.04 -11.04 8.20
N ARG A 163 8.63 -12.22 8.42
CA ARG A 163 8.99 -12.70 9.76
C ARG A 163 9.98 -11.73 10.40
N THR A 164 9.77 -11.40 11.66
CA THR A 164 10.61 -10.42 12.36
C THR A 164 10.69 -10.72 13.85
N ASN A 165 11.77 -10.23 14.46
CA ASN A 165 11.90 -10.16 15.91
C ASN A 165 11.38 -8.80 16.36
N ALA A 166 10.40 -8.78 17.27
CA ALA A 166 9.82 -7.53 17.73
C ALA A 166 9.31 -7.63 19.17
N LYS A 167 9.45 -6.53 19.90
CA LYS A 167 8.78 -6.31 21.18
C LYS A 167 7.44 -5.61 20.94
N ILE A 168 6.36 -6.26 21.38
CA ILE A 168 5.01 -5.72 21.39
C ILE A 168 4.79 -4.96 22.69
N ILE A 169 4.32 -3.71 22.58
CA ILE A 169 3.95 -2.86 23.71
C ILE A 169 2.56 -2.30 23.45
N ILE A 170 1.61 -2.56 24.34
CA ILE A 170 0.25 -1.99 24.27
C ILE A 170 0.12 -0.92 25.35
N VAL A 171 -0.27 0.27 24.93
CA VAL A 171 -0.56 1.40 25.83
C VAL A 171 -2.01 1.84 25.72
N ASP A 172 -2.57 2.32 26.82
CA ASP A 172 -3.88 2.96 26.85
C ASP A 172 -3.82 4.44 26.39
N VAL A 173 -4.97 5.12 26.37
CA VAL A 173 -5.07 6.55 26.00
C VAL A 173 -4.32 7.49 26.94
N ASN A 174 -3.99 7.04 28.15
CA ASN A 174 -3.20 7.78 29.13
C ASN A 174 -1.69 7.54 28.94
N GLY A 175 -1.29 6.70 27.98
CA GLY A 175 0.10 6.33 27.72
C GLY A 175 0.65 5.29 28.69
N LYS A 176 -0.19 4.68 29.53
CA LYS A 176 0.23 3.63 30.45
C LYS A 176 0.38 2.33 29.68
N THR A 177 1.54 1.68 29.81
CA THR A 177 1.75 0.31 29.32
C THR A 177 0.85 -0.66 30.08
N VAL A 178 -0.04 -1.33 29.36
CA VAL A 178 -0.98 -2.31 29.92
C VAL A 178 -0.60 -3.75 29.58
N LEU A 179 0.16 -3.96 28.51
CA LEU A 179 0.62 -5.29 28.11
C LEU A 179 1.95 -5.21 27.36
N THR A 180 2.79 -6.22 27.55
CA THR A 180 4.00 -6.45 26.73
C THR A 180 4.07 -7.91 26.29
N SER A 181 4.59 -8.15 25.09
CA SER A 181 4.84 -9.50 24.57
C SER A 181 5.99 -9.47 23.58
N ASP A 182 6.57 -10.62 23.27
CA ASP A 182 7.65 -10.75 22.29
C ASP A 182 7.21 -11.62 21.10
N MET A 183 7.70 -11.23 19.93
CA MET A 183 7.66 -11.98 18.67
C MET A 183 9.10 -12.37 18.31
N VAL A 184 9.31 -13.65 18.02
CA VAL A 184 10.61 -14.19 17.63
C VAL A 184 10.43 -14.94 16.33
N GLU A 185 11.14 -14.50 15.29
CA GLU A 185 11.21 -15.12 13.96
C GLU A 185 9.84 -15.51 13.38
N THR A 186 8.82 -14.68 13.62
CA THR A 186 7.45 -14.94 13.19
C THR A 186 6.84 -13.71 12.52
N ASN A 187 5.91 -13.96 11.61
CA ASN A 187 5.09 -12.93 10.97
C ASN A 187 3.65 -12.91 11.52
N SER A 188 3.33 -13.76 12.49
CA SER A 188 2.03 -13.75 13.16
C SER A 188 2.13 -14.00 14.66
N LYS A 189 1.26 -13.35 15.43
CA LYS A 189 1.19 -13.51 16.89
C LYS A 189 -0.23 -13.39 17.38
N LYS A 190 -0.60 -14.25 18.33
CA LYS A 190 -1.79 -14.09 19.16
C LYS A 190 -1.40 -13.47 20.49
N ILE A 191 -2.16 -12.47 20.92
CA ILE A 191 -1.96 -11.73 22.15
C ILE A 191 -3.20 -11.91 23.00
N ASP A 192 -3.04 -12.42 24.22
CA ASP A 192 -4.14 -12.47 25.19
C ASP A 192 -4.48 -11.04 25.63
N VAL A 193 -5.71 -10.62 25.34
CA VAL A 193 -6.23 -9.28 25.65
C VAL A 193 -7.40 -9.34 26.63
N SER A 194 -7.62 -10.48 27.28
CA SER A 194 -8.74 -10.70 28.21
C SER A 194 -8.73 -9.77 29.43
N SER A 195 -7.58 -9.20 29.78
CA SER A 195 -7.44 -8.24 30.87
C SER A 195 -7.71 -6.79 30.47
N LEU A 196 -7.88 -6.50 29.18
CA LEU A 196 -8.13 -5.14 28.69
C LEU A 196 -9.58 -4.74 28.94
N THR A 197 -9.77 -3.53 29.46
CA THR A 197 -11.09 -2.91 29.59
C THR A 197 -11.55 -2.31 28.27
N SER A 198 -12.82 -1.94 28.17
CA SER A 198 -13.31 -1.20 27.00
C SER A 198 -12.59 0.14 26.88
N GLY A 199 -12.12 0.48 25.69
CA GLY A 199 -11.29 1.65 25.46
C GLY A 199 -10.52 1.62 24.14
N VAL A 200 -9.75 2.67 23.91
CA VAL A 200 -8.85 2.79 22.75
C VAL A 200 -7.44 2.47 23.21
N TYR A 201 -6.73 1.69 22.40
CA TYR A 201 -5.37 1.26 22.68
C TYR A 201 -4.46 1.50 21.48
N LEU A 202 -3.18 1.70 21.76
CA LEU A 202 -2.13 1.76 20.77
C LEU A 202 -1.18 0.57 20.97
N LEU A 203 -1.13 -0.31 19.98
CA LEU A 203 -0.12 -1.36 19.90
C LEU A 203 1.08 -0.81 19.16
N THR A 204 2.26 -0.92 19.77
CA THR A 204 3.55 -0.55 19.18
C THR A 204 4.39 -1.81 19.02
N LEU A 205 4.89 -2.03 17.80
CA LEU A 205 5.96 -2.98 17.53
C LEU A 205 7.29 -2.23 17.53
N LYS A 206 8.24 -2.71 18.34
CA LYS A 206 9.63 -2.25 18.33
C LYS A 206 10.51 -3.37 17.79
N THR A 207 11.12 -3.14 16.63
CA THR A 207 12.15 -4.00 16.04
C THR A 207 13.53 -3.45 16.41
N GLU A 208 14.59 -4.01 15.84
CA GLU A 208 15.96 -3.50 16.02
C GLU A 208 16.18 -2.15 15.34
N ALA A 209 15.56 -1.93 14.17
CA ALA A 209 15.81 -0.73 13.36
C ALA A 209 14.73 0.35 13.53
N SER A 210 13.48 0.00 13.89
CA SER A 210 12.41 0.99 13.98
C SER A 210 11.32 0.65 15.00
N ALA A 211 10.37 1.57 15.14
CA ALA A 211 9.14 1.35 15.89
C ALA A 211 7.95 1.89 15.12
N PHE A 212 6.87 1.11 15.06
CA PHE A 212 5.64 1.51 14.39
C PHE A 212 4.41 1.05 15.17
N SER A 213 3.32 1.82 15.07
CA SER A 213 2.14 1.66 15.92
C SER A 213 0.84 1.58 15.14
N ARG A 214 -0.13 0.82 15.68
CA ARG A 214 -1.51 0.72 15.18
C ARG A 214 -2.49 0.86 16.33
N LYS A 215 -3.55 1.64 16.08
CA LYS A 215 -4.67 1.82 17.00
C LYS A 215 -5.65 0.66 16.85
N PHE A 216 -6.16 0.16 17.97
CA PHE A 216 -7.32 -0.74 17.99
C PHE A 216 -8.28 -0.36 19.12
N VAL A 217 -9.49 -0.89 19.07
CA VAL A 217 -10.57 -0.55 20.01
C VAL A 217 -11.10 -1.81 20.67
N VAL A 218 -11.29 -1.76 21.99
CA VAL A 218 -12.08 -2.74 22.76
C VAL A 218 -13.43 -2.09 23.05
N ALA A 219 -14.49 -2.61 22.44
CA ALA A 219 -15.83 -2.07 22.57
C ALA A 219 -16.41 -2.34 23.96
N SER A 220 -17.26 -1.42 24.43
CA SER A 220 -18.19 -1.66 25.54
C SER A 220 -19.40 -2.39 24.97
N ASN A 221 -19.50 -3.70 25.23
CA ASN A 221 -20.76 -4.43 25.03
C ASN A 221 -21.86 -3.82 25.89
#